data_AF-A0A7J6V412-F1
#
_entry.id   AF-A0A7J6V412-F1
#
_cell.length_a   1.000
_cell.length_b   1.000
_cell.length_c   1.000
_cell.angle_alpha   90.00
_cell.angle_beta   90.00
_cell.angle_gamma   90.00
#
_symmetry.space_group_name_H-M   'P 1'
#
loop_
_entity.id
_entity.type
_entity.pdbx_description
1 polymer ?
#
loop_
_entity_poly.entity_id
_entity_poly.type
_entity_poly.pdbx_seq_one_letter_code
_entity_poly.pdbx_strand_id
1 'polypeptide(L)' 'MILVSVDITSAAVEWMLAELIKNPEIMNKLSEELAKEITGNIVRDSDLQRLPYLNVCVKESLRLHPTVGILLVYAI' A
#
# COMPACT_ATOMS: atom_id res chain seq x y z
N MET A 1 8.85 17.47 12.45
CA MET A 1 9.23 16.11 12.00
C MET A 1 8.06 15.12 11.90
N ILE A 2 6.82 15.48 12.29
CA ILE A 2 5.64 14.60 12.09
C ILE A 2 4.96 14.87 10.73
N LEU A 3 4.85 16.15 10.34
CA LEU A 3 4.13 16.57 9.12
C LEU A 3 4.67 15.88 7.85
N VAL A 4 5.98 15.99 7.63
CA VAL A 4 6.68 15.34 6.51
C VAL A 4 6.43 13.83 6.45
N SER A 5 6.40 13.15 7.60
CA SER A 5 6.15 11.70 7.65
C SER A 5 4.70 11.35 7.27
N VAL A 6 3.74 12.22 7.61
CA VAL A 6 2.33 12.04 7.24
C VAL A 6 2.15 12.25 5.74
N ASP A 7 2.73 13.30 5.17
CA ASP A 7 2.64 13.62 3.74
C ASP A 7 3.19 12.48 2.87
N ILE A 8 4.32 11.90 3.27
CA ILE A 8 4.92 10.74 2.60
C ILE A 8 3.99 9.52 2.69
N THR A 9 3.44 9.24 3.88
CA THR A 9 2.58 8.06 4.05
C THR A 9 1.28 8.21 3.24
N SER A 10 0.70 9.41 3.18
CA SER A 10 -0.47 9.71 2.33
C SER A 10 -0.17 9.46 0.86
N ALA A 11 0.91 10.06 0.33
CA ALA A 11 1.28 9.91 -1.07
C ALA A 11 1.54 8.45 -1.45
N ALA A 12 2.20 7.67 -0.58
CA ALA A 12 2.43 6.24 -0.82
C ALA A 12 1.12 5.45 -0.97
N VAL A 13 0.12 5.75 -0.12
CA VAL A 13 -1.20 5.10 -0.18
C VAL A 13 -1.98 5.53 -1.42
N GLU A 14 -1.91 6.81 -1.79
CA GLU A 14 -2.55 7.32 -3.01
C GLU A 14 -2.03 6.61 -4.27
N TRP A 15 -0.71 6.45 -4.40
CA TRP A 15 -0.10 5.73 -5.52
C TRP A 15 -0.43 4.24 -5.51
N MET A 16 -0.43 3.61 -4.34
CA MET A 16 -0.85 2.22 -4.20
C MET A 16 -2.29 2.03 -4.68
N LEU A 17 -3.21 2.88 -4.23
CA LEU A 17 -4.61 2.84 -4.66
C LEU A 17 -4.75 3.08 -6.17
N ALA A 18 -4.01 4.05 -6.72
CA ALA A 18 -4.03 4.33 -8.16
C ALA A 18 -3.58 3.11 -8.99
N GLU A 19 -2.51 2.43 -8.60
CA GLU A 19 -2.02 1.25 -9.31
C GLU A 19 -2.93 0.02 -9.13
N LEU A 20 -3.58 -0.12 -7.98
CA LEU A 20 -4.59 -1.16 -7.76
C LEU A 20 -5.85 -0.92 -8.62
N ILE A 21 -6.32 0.33 -8.75
CA ILE A 21 -7.46 0.67 -9.61
C ILE A 21 -7.13 0.41 -11.08
N LYS A 22 -5.89 0.70 -11.50
CA LYS A 22 -5.41 0.50 -12.87
C LYS A 22 -5.24 -0.97 -13.23
N ASN A 23 -5.00 -1.85 -12.25
CA ASN A 23 -4.82 -3.28 -12.44
C ASN A 23 -5.88 -4.08 -11.67
N PRO A 24 -7.12 -4.22 -12.20
CA PRO A 24 -8.22 -4.88 -11.51
C PRO A 24 -7.93 -6.36 -11.20
N GLU A 25 -7.09 -7.04 -11.98
CA GLU A 25 -6.67 -8.43 -11.68
C GLU A 25 -5.88 -8.52 -10.36
N ILE A 26 -4.99 -7.55 -10.12
CA ILE A 26 -4.19 -7.49 -8.89
C ILE A 26 -5.09 -7.16 -7.71
N MET A 27 -6.05 -6.24 -7.89
CA MET A 27 -7.04 -5.89 -6.88
C MET A 27 -7.91 -7.09 -6.50
N ASN A 28 -8.32 -7.91 -7.48
CA ASN A 28 -9.11 -9.11 -7.21
C ASN A 28 -8.33 -10.14 -6.39
N LYS A 29 -7.07 -10.42 -6.77
CA LYS A 29 -6.19 -11.33 -6.01
C LYS A 29 -5.96 -10.85 -4.58
N LEU A 30 -5.78 -9.54 -4.40
CA LEU A 30 -5.63 -8.93 -3.08
C LEU A 30 -6.92 -9.09 -2.26
N SER A 31 -8.08 -8.85 -2.87
CA SER A 31 -9.38 -9.00 -2.22
C SER A 31 -9.67 -10.46 -1.83
N GLU A 32 -9.26 -11.42 -2.67
CA GLU A 32 -9.33 -12.86 -2.36
C GLU A 32 -8.41 -13.24 -1.19
N GLU A 33 -7.17 -12.73 -1.17
CA GLU A 33 -6.25 -12.92 -0.05
C GLU A 33 -6.84 -12.36 1.25
N LEU A 34 -7.35 -11.13 1.20
CA LEU A 34 -8.00 -10.51 2.36
C LEU A 34 -9.22 -11.32 2.82
N ALA A 35 -10.11 -11.72 1.91
CA ALA A 35 -11.29 -12.51 2.27
C ALA A 35 -10.93 -13.88 2.86
N LYS A 36 -9.79 -14.44 2.48
CA LYS A 36 -9.31 -15.73 2.98
C LYS A 36 -8.69 -15.63 4.37
N GLU A 37 -7.84 -14.64 4.61
CA GLU A 37 -7.09 -14.49 5.86
C GLU A 37 -7.86 -13.70 6.92
N ILE A 38 -8.76 -12.79 6.51
CA ILE A 38 -9.56 -11.96 7.40
C ILE A 38 -10.97 -12.55 7.50
N THR A 39 -11.19 -13.44 8.47
CA THR A 39 -12.52 -14.03 8.75
C THR A 39 -13.42 -13.11 9.60
N GLY A 40 -12.92 -11.96 10.08
CA GLY A 40 -13.66 -11.06 10.98
C GLY A 40 -13.59 -9.59 10.57
N ASN A 41 -14.41 -8.74 11.20
CA ASN A 41 -14.47 -7.31 10.88
C ASN A 41 -13.31 -6.48 11.49
N ILE A 42 -12.35 -7.14 12.15
CA ILE A 42 -11.25 -6.48 12.86
C ILE A 42 -9.95 -7.10 12.36
N VAL A 43 -9.13 -6.29 11.69
CA VAL A 43 -7.77 -6.66 11.29
C VAL A 43 -6.85 -6.50 12.50
N ARG A 44 -6.15 -7.56 12.89
CA ARG A 44 -5.08 -7.50 13.90
C ARG A 44 -3.72 -7.38 13.23
N ASP A 45 -2.74 -6.86 13.95
CA ASP A 45 -1.34 -6.81 13.48
C ASP A 45 -0.78 -8.20 13.13
N SER A 46 -1.28 -9.25 13.78
CA SER A 46 -0.96 -10.65 13.46
C SER A 46 -1.47 -11.08 12.08
N ASP A 47 -2.57 -10.50 11.62
CA ASP A 47 -3.18 -10.81 10.33
C ASP A 47 -2.42 -10.11 9.20
N LEU A 48 -1.81 -8.94 9.46
CA LEU A 48 -0.89 -8.27 8.52
C LEU A 48 0.29 -9.16 8.11
N GLN A 49 0.80 -9.99 9.02
CA GLN A 49 1.87 -10.96 8.71
C GLN A 49 1.40 -12.09 7.80
N ARG A 50 0.09 -12.35 7.76
CA ARG A 50 -0.54 -13.37 6.92
C ARG A 50 -0.98 -12.86 5.56
N LEU A 51 -0.74 -11.58 5.26
CA LEU A 51 -1.04 -10.95 3.97
C LEU A 51 0.25 -10.68 3.15
N PRO A 52 0.98 -11.72 2.71
CA PRO A 52 2.20 -11.54 1.92
C PRO A 52 1.95 -10.81 0.59
N TYR A 53 0.79 -10.99 -0.05
CA TYR A 53 0.50 -10.38 -1.34
C TYR A 53 0.24 -8.87 -1.18
N LEU A 54 -0.47 -8.44 -0.14
CA LEU A 54 -0.54 -7.03 0.25
C LEU A 54 0.86 -6.39 0.41
N ASN A 55 1.78 -7.08 1.09
CA ASN A 55 3.15 -6.59 1.29
C ASN A 55 3.92 -6.46 -0.03
N VAL A 56 3.76 -7.43 -0.94
CA VAL A 56 4.34 -7.35 -2.29
C VAL A 56 3.76 -6.17 -3.07
N CYS A 57 2.45 -5.95 -3.02
CA CYS A 57 1.80 -4.80 -3.66
C CYS A 57 2.36 -3.47 -3.13
N VAL A 58 2.47 -3.30 -1.81
CA VAL A 58 3.05 -2.08 -1.21
C VAL A 58 4.49 -1.88 -1.67
N LYS A 59 5.32 -2.94 -1.66
CA LYS A 59 6.71 -2.88 -2.12
C LYS A 59 6.82 -2.52 -3.60
N GLU A 60 5.95 -3.08 -4.42
CA GLU A 60 5.95 -2.83 -5.86
C GLU A 60 5.47 -1.41 -6.19
N SER A 61 4.44 -0.91 -5.49
CA SER A 61 4.00 0.48 -5.59
C SER A 61 5.12 1.44 -5.19
N LEU A 62 5.88 1.15 -4.14
CA LEU A 62 7.05 1.94 -3.74
C LEU A 62 8.24 1.82 -4.71
N ARG A 63 8.38 0.69 -5.41
CA ARG A 63 9.40 0.50 -6.46
C ARG A 63 9.09 1.35 -7.70
N LEU A 64 7.82 1.41 -8.09
CA LEU A 64 7.33 2.20 -9.22
C LEU A 64 7.29 3.70 -8.89
N HIS A 65 6.84 4.03 -7.68
CA HIS A 65 6.69 5.38 -7.16
C HIS A 65 7.47 5.50 -5.85
N PRO A 66 8.80 5.71 -5.92
CA PRO A 66 9.59 5.94 -4.72
C PRO A 66 9.13 7.25 -4.07
N THR A 67 8.37 7.14 -2.98
CA THR A 67 7.80 8.29 -2.27
C THR A 67 8.88 9.23 -1.73
N VAL A 68 10.08 8.70 -1.47
CA VAL A 68 11.28 9.48 -1.11
C VAL A 68 11.75 10.37 -2.29
N GLY A 69 11.59 9.90 -3.54
CA GLY A 69 11.90 10.70 -4.72
C GLY A 69 10.92 11.85 -4.95
N ILE A 70 9.65 11.66 -4.58
CA ILE A 70 8.61 12.70 -4.68
C ILE A 70 8.88 13.84 -3.69
N LEU A 71 9.33 13.52 -2.48
CA LEU A 71 9.69 14.54 -1.48
C LEU A 71 10.90 15.39 -1.91
N LEU A 72 11.90 14.78 -2.57
CA LEU A 72 13.02 15.54 -3.15
C LEU A 72 12.56 16.52 -4.22
N VAL A 73 11.55 16.16 -5.03
CA VAL A 73 11.02 17.06 -6.08
C VAL A 73 10.20 18.22 -5.50
N TYR A 74 9.50 18.02 -4.38
CA TYR A 74 8.72 19.08 -3.72
C TYR A 74 9.49 19.89 -2.67
N ALA A 75 10.71 19.49 -2.31
CA ALA A 75 11.59 20.20 -1.37
C ALA A 75 12.65 21.08 -2.07
N ILE A 76 12.53 21.29 -3.39
CA ILE A 76 13.35 22.20 -4.22
C ILE A 76 12.44 23.31 -4.74
#